data_AF-A0A7J3JD25-F1
#
_entry.id   AF-A0A7J3JD25-F1
#
_cell.length_a   1.000
_cell.length_b   1.000
_cell.length_c   1.000
_cell.angle_alpha   90.00
_cell.angle_beta   90.00
_cell.angle_gamma   90.00
#
_symmetry.space_group_name_H-M   'P 1'
#
loop_
_entity.id
_entity.type
_entity.pdbx_description
1 polymer ?
#
loop_
_entity_poly.entity_id
_entity_poly.type
_entity_poly.pdbx_seq_one_letter_code
_entity_poly.pdbx_strand_id
1 'polypeptide(L)'
;MHRTVQPNRTLLVDGPASVQLVAGKAEVLGYPLKTEQRVLVREGKRQPFYTVETSVFNVLLGANAAVQEVEGCTVPASWSKPVQTVLSLEKKPVVIIVLGACDVGKSSFCTYMVNKLVEAKRSVAVIDGDLGQSDIGPSACVGFSAASAPVTELYNLRFLNGCFVGATSPVKAATQTIKALNCMMAEATAKQADYILVNTDGFVSGEAAIRYKLSIIKELKPDVVVGVQMGDELEELMSYLGGGGLMMVEPSPAVNQRTPEKRKLLREMTYAKYLKKSKLHCIPISQINLEPRNGVPKEQKPERGLLVGLYGRGTRFLGIGVLRAVNSERKVLKIQTAVRSKPFRLVFGKVHLNEKLQEVED
;
A
#
# COMPACT_ATOMS: atom_id res chain seq x y z
N MET A 1 -23.37 -13.20 -13.33
CA MET A 1 -24.76 -13.08 -12.85
C MET A 1 -25.17 -11.63 -12.93
N HIS A 2 -26.41 -11.33 -13.34
CA HIS A 2 -26.96 -9.98 -13.24
C HIS A 2 -27.56 -9.77 -11.84
N ARG A 3 -27.26 -8.63 -11.23
CA ARG A 3 -27.77 -8.23 -9.91
C ARG A 3 -28.33 -6.82 -10.00
N THR A 4 -29.62 -6.68 -9.70
CA THR A 4 -30.27 -5.37 -9.54
C THR A 4 -30.23 -4.98 -8.08
N VAL A 5 -29.70 -3.80 -7.79
CA VAL A 5 -29.54 -3.28 -6.43
C VAL A 5 -30.33 -1.97 -6.34
N GLN A 6 -31.16 -1.86 -5.30
CA GLN A 6 -32.03 -0.70 -5.07
C GLN A 6 -31.24 0.50 -4.55
N PRO A 7 -31.74 1.75 -4.73
CA PRO A 7 -31.08 2.96 -4.23
C PRO A 7 -30.80 2.89 -2.74
N ASN A 8 -29.76 3.60 -2.29
CA ASN A 8 -29.34 3.63 -0.89
C ASN A 8 -28.99 2.23 -0.35
N ARG A 9 -28.40 1.39 -1.21
CA ARG A 9 -27.82 0.10 -0.80
C ARG A 9 -26.42 -0.06 -1.34
N THR A 10 -25.64 -0.88 -0.66
CA THR A 10 -24.28 -1.23 -1.06
C THR A 10 -24.20 -2.72 -1.40
N LEU A 11 -23.70 -3.03 -2.59
CA LEU A 11 -23.28 -4.37 -2.96
C LEU A 11 -21.82 -4.57 -2.53
N LEU A 12 -21.59 -5.43 -1.54
CA LEU A 12 -20.28 -5.84 -1.08
C LEU A 12 -19.84 -7.07 -1.88
N VAL A 13 -18.68 -6.97 -2.52
CA VAL A 13 -18.13 -8.08 -3.33
C VAL A 13 -16.76 -8.45 -2.81
N ASP A 14 -16.59 -9.71 -2.38
CA ASP A 14 -15.31 -10.32 -2.05
C ASP A 14 -14.67 -10.92 -3.30
N GLY A 15 -13.38 -10.63 -3.51
CA GLY A 15 -12.64 -11.14 -4.65
C GLY A 15 -12.04 -12.53 -4.41
N PRO A 16 -11.59 -13.23 -5.47
CA PRO A 16 -11.43 -12.72 -6.84
C PRO A 16 -12.75 -12.59 -7.59
N ALA A 17 -13.08 -11.38 -8.08
CA ALA A 17 -14.32 -11.13 -8.82
C ALA A 17 -14.15 -10.00 -9.84
N SER A 18 -15.08 -9.91 -10.79
CA SER A 18 -15.21 -8.80 -11.72
C SER A 18 -16.64 -8.26 -11.66
N VAL A 19 -16.79 -6.97 -11.39
CA VAL A 19 -18.09 -6.29 -11.30
C VAL A 19 -18.15 -5.23 -12.38
N GLN A 20 -19.20 -5.26 -13.20
CA GLN A 20 -19.43 -4.28 -14.25
C GLN A 20 -20.76 -3.59 -14.02
N LEU A 21 -20.78 -2.26 -14.03
CA LEU A 21 -22.03 -1.49 -14.01
C LEU A 21 -22.65 -1.51 -15.41
N VAL A 22 -23.84 -2.09 -15.53
CA VAL A 22 -24.58 -2.22 -16.80
C VAL A 22 -25.57 -1.06 -16.96
N ALA A 23 -26.23 -0.64 -15.88
CA ALA A 23 -27.18 0.48 -15.88
C ALA A 23 -27.29 1.10 -14.49
N GLY A 24 -27.71 2.37 -14.43
CA GLY A 24 -27.89 3.14 -13.19
C GLY A 24 -26.66 3.96 -12.79
N LYS A 25 -26.61 4.41 -11.52
CA LYS A 25 -25.51 5.16 -10.92
C LYS A 25 -25.05 4.51 -9.62
N ALA A 26 -23.77 4.20 -9.59
CA ALA A 26 -23.11 3.62 -8.44
C ALA A 26 -21.71 4.21 -8.25
N GLU A 27 -21.17 4.08 -7.05
CA GLU A 27 -19.83 4.51 -6.71
C GLU A 27 -19.09 3.51 -5.83
N VAL A 28 -17.76 3.58 -5.87
CA VAL A 28 -16.85 2.78 -5.03
C VAL A 28 -15.93 3.74 -4.28
N LEU A 29 -16.12 3.91 -2.97
CA LEU A 29 -15.29 4.80 -2.15
C LEU A 29 -15.15 6.21 -2.76
N GLY A 30 -16.25 6.82 -3.19
CA GLY A 30 -16.27 8.13 -3.85
C GLY A 30 -15.80 8.15 -5.32
N TYR A 31 -15.48 6.98 -5.90
CA TYR A 31 -15.27 6.83 -7.35
C TYR A 31 -16.63 6.67 -8.05
N PRO A 32 -17.09 7.62 -8.88
CA PRO A 32 -18.32 7.45 -9.65
C PRO A 32 -18.09 6.47 -10.81
N LEU A 33 -18.83 5.36 -10.83
CA LEU A 33 -18.72 4.35 -11.89
C LEU A 33 -19.39 4.83 -13.17
N LYS A 34 -18.71 4.61 -14.30
CA LYS A 34 -19.30 4.79 -15.63
C LYS A 34 -20.03 3.52 -16.06
N THR A 35 -21.05 3.66 -16.90
CA THR A 35 -21.69 2.52 -17.57
C THR A 35 -20.65 1.72 -18.36
N GLU A 36 -20.81 0.40 -18.37
CA GLU A 36 -19.86 -0.58 -18.92
C GLU A 36 -18.50 -0.65 -18.22
N GLN A 37 -18.24 0.17 -17.21
CA GLN A 37 -17.00 0.12 -16.47
C GLN A 37 -16.89 -1.15 -15.65
N ARG A 38 -15.77 -1.85 -15.83
CA ARG A 38 -15.41 -3.07 -15.09
C ARG A 38 -14.44 -2.76 -13.97
N VAL A 39 -14.76 -3.22 -12.77
CA VAL A 39 -13.91 -3.18 -11.57
C VAL A 39 -13.49 -4.60 -11.21
N LEU A 40 -12.19 -4.82 -11.07
CA LEU A 40 -11.65 -6.10 -10.62
C LEU A 40 -11.46 -6.06 -9.10
N VAL A 41 -12.07 -7.03 -8.41
CA VAL A 41 -11.89 -7.26 -6.98
C VAL A 41 -10.86 -8.36 -6.80
N ARG A 42 -9.73 -8.05 -6.17
CA ARG A 42 -8.63 -9.00 -5.96
C ARG A 42 -8.96 -10.02 -4.87
N GLU A 43 -8.35 -11.20 -4.95
CA GLU A 43 -8.40 -12.19 -3.89
C GLU A 43 -8.00 -11.57 -2.54
N GLY A 44 -8.76 -11.87 -1.47
CA GLY A 44 -8.51 -11.32 -0.14
C GLY A 44 -8.91 -9.84 0.05
N LYS A 45 -9.50 -9.21 -0.97
CA LYS A 45 -10.04 -7.85 -0.90
C LYS A 45 -11.56 -7.86 -1.07
N ARG A 46 -12.21 -6.85 -0.49
CA ARG A 46 -13.65 -6.58 -0.62
C ARG A 46 -13.83 -5.17 -1.17
N GLN A 47 -14.77 -4.99 -2.09
CA GLN A 47 -15.09 -3.67 -2.66
C GLN A 47 -16.57 -3.33 -2.44
N PRO A 48 -16.90 -2.14 -1.91
CA PRO A 48 -18.27 -1.68 -1.73
C PRO A 48 -18.76 -0.89 -2.95
N PHE A 49 -19.84 -1.36 -3.58
CA PHE A 49 -20.51 -0.68 -4.69
C PHE A 49 -21.81 -0.06 -4.17
N TYR A 50 -21.74 1.21 -3.76
CA TYR A 50 -22.90 1.96 -3.28
C TYR A 50 -23.74 2.46 -4.45
N THR A 51 -25.06 2.39 -4.34
CA THR A 51 -26.00 2.76 -5.40
C THR A 51 -26.77 4.03 -5.04
N VAL A 52 -26.68 5.03 -5.93
CA VAL A 52 -27.40 6.31 -5.79
C VAL A 52 -28.82 6.20 -6.36
N GLU A 53 -28.98 5.39 -7.40
CA GLU A 53 -30.27 5.00 -7.99
C GLU A 53 -30.25 3.50 -8.29
N THR A 54 -31.40 2.92 -8.66
CA THR A 54 -31.51 1.49 -8.99
C THR A 54 -30.48 1.15 -10.07
N SER A 55 -29.57 0.24 -9.74
CA SER A 55 -28.42 -0.07 -10.59
C SER A 55 -28.33 -1.55 -10.87
N VAL A 56 -27.94 -1.89 -12.10
CA VAL A 56 -27.78 -3.27 -12.55
C VAL A 56 -26.30 -3.55 -12.73
N PHE A 57 -25.81 -4.58 -12.05
CA PHE A 57 -24.43 -5.05 -12.14
C PHE A 57 -24.37 -6.40 -12.84
N ASN A 58 -23.36 -6.59 -13.67
CA ASN A 58 -22.91 -7.91 -14.09
C ASN A 58 -21.72 -8.33 -13.20
N VAL A 59 -21.92 -9.35 -12.38
CA VAL A 59 -20.94 -9.84 -11.41
C VAL A 59 -20.45 -11.22 -11.84
N LEU A 60 -19.14 -11.35 -12.03
CA LEU A 60 -18.45 -12.62 -12.27
C LEU A 60 -17.65 -12.97 -11.01
N LEU A 61 -17.99 -14.08 -10.38
CA LEU A 61 -17.33 -14.56 -9.16
C LEU A 61 -16.31 -15.63 -9.51
N GLY A 62 -15.11 -15.51 -8.95
CA GLY A 62 -14.08 -16.54 -8.95
C GLY A 62 -14.20 -17.47 -7.75
N ALA A 63 -13.19 -18.30 -7.55
CA ALA A 63 -13.13 -19.24 -6.42
C ALA A 63 -13.17 -18.49 -5.08
N ASN A 64 -13.99 -18.97 -4.14
CA ASN A 64 -14.15 -18.40 -2.80
C ASN A 64 -14.65 -16.93 -2.74
N ALA A 65 -15.10 -16.38 -3.87
CA ALA A 65 -15.70 -15.06 -3.92
C ALA A 65 -17.14 -15.08 -3.39
N ALA A 66 -17.56 -14.00 -2.75
CA ALA A 66 -18.87 -13.86 -2.16
C ALA A 66 -19.47 -12.49 -2.49
N VAL A 67 -20.79 -12.40 -2.43
CA VAL A 67 -21.53 -11.15 -2.63
C VAL A 67 -22.56 -11.03 -1.53
N GLN A 68 -22.62 -9.85 -0.94
CA GLN A 68 -23.60 -9.50 0.08
C GLN A 68 -24.18 -8.13 -0.26
N GLU A 69 -25.47 -7.96 -0.04
CA GLU A 69 -26.12 -6.64 -0.11
C GLU A 69 -26.38 -6.15 1.31
N VAL A 70 -26.07 -4.89 1.56
CA VAL A 70 -26.36 -4.21 2.83
C VAL A 70 -27.10 -2.91 2.56
N GLU A 71 -27.95 -2.53 3.51
CA GLU A 71 -28.64 -1.25 3.46
C GLU A 71 -27.70 -0.09 3.77
N GLY A 72 -27.89 1.03 3.09
CA GLY A 72 -27.13 2.26 3.28
C GLY A 72 -25.76 2.30 2.60
N CYS A 73 -25.09 3.43 2.78
CA CYS A 73 -23.71 3.65 2.35
C CYS A 73 -22.74 3.09 3.39
N THR A 74 -21.74 2.32 2.92
CA THR A 74 -20.70 1.76 3.79
C THR A 74 -19.48 2.67 3.94
N VAL A 75 -19.48 3.84 3.31
CA VAL A 75 -18.51 4.91 3.60
C VAL A 75 -19.01 5.65 4.85
N PRO A 76 -18.28 5.62 5.99
CA PRO A 76 -18.70 6.29 7.20
C PRO A 76 -18.85 7.80 7.00
N ALA A 77 -19.90 8.38 7.56
CA ALA A 77 -20.14 9.84 7.49
C ALA A 77 -18.98 10.63 8.10
N SER A 78 -18.29 10.05 9.10
CA SER A 78 -17.11 10.63 9.74
C SER A 78 -15.95 10.89 8.78
N TRP A 79 -15.88 10.20 7.64
CA TRP A 79 -14.80 10.39 6.64
C TRP A 79 -14.88 11.74 5.92
N SER A 80 -16.04 12.39 5.92
CA SER A 80 -16.23 13.69 5.27
C SER A 80 -15.48 14.83 5.98
N LYS A 81 -15.40 14.79 7.32
CA LYS A 81 -14.79 15.86 8.13
C LYS A 81 -13.29 16.04 7.84
N PRO A 82 -12.45 14.99 7.80
CA PRO A 82 -11.05 15.14 7.38
C PRO A 82 -10.89 15.70 5.97
N VAL A 83 -11.74 15.29 5.03
CA VAL A 83 -11.68 15.80 3.65
C VAL A 83 -11.96 17.31 3.62
N GLN A 84 -13.01 17.77 4.32
CA GLN A 84 -13.33 19.19 4.40
C GLN A 84 -12.21 20.01 5.04
N THR A 85 -11.66 19.54 6.16
CA THR A 85 -10.56 20.24 6.85
C THR A 85 -9.31 20.33 5.97
N VAL A 86 -8.97 19.24 5.27
CA VAL A 86 -7.81 19.23 4.36
C VAL A 86 -8.01 20.18 3.17
N LEU A 87 -9.22 20.24 2.62
CA LEU A 87 -9.54 21.15 1.51
C LEU A 87 -9.56 22.63 1.92
N SER A 88 -9.82 22.95 3.19
CA SER A 88 -9.83 24.33 3.69
C SER A 88 -8.45 24.88 4.05
N LEU A 89 -7.40 24.04 4.06
CA LEU A 89 -6.03 24.50 4.30
C LEU A 89 -5.45 25.15 3.05
N GLU A 90 -4.93 26.38 3.20
CA GLU A 90 -4.34 27.14 2.09
C GLU A 90 -2.87 26.77 1.80
N LYS A 91 -2.20 26.11 2.76
CA LYS A 91 -0.82 25.64 2.63
C LYS A 91 -0.70 24.60 1.51
N LYS A 92 0.45 24.58 0.83
CA LYS A 92 0.82 23.51 -0.12
C LYS A 92 2.29 23.09 0.03
N PRO A 93 2.62 21.78 -0.02
CA PRO A 93 1.68 20.66 0.08
C PRO A 93 1.03 20.59 1.47
N VAL A 94 -0.24 20.14 1.53
CA VAL A 94 -0.84 19.65 2.78
C VAL A 94 -0.43 18.20 2.98
N VAL A 95 0.20 17.90 4.11
CA VAL A 95 0.69 16.54 4.43
C VAL A 95 -0.29 15.85 5.37
N ILE A 96 -0.79 14.69 4.96
CA ILE A 96 -1.80 13.91 5.70
C ILE A 96 -1.21 12.53 6.00
N ILE A 97 -1.25 12.13 7.27
CA ILE A 97 -0.87 10.77 7.69
C ILE A 97 -2.09 10.02 8.18
N VAL A 98 -2.26 8.77 7.72
CA VAL A 98 -3.34 7.88 8.13
C VAL A 98 -2.80 6.79 9.04
N LEU A 99 -3.36 6.69 10.24
CA LEU A 99 -3.00 5.75 11.32
C LEU A 99 -4.20 4.87 11.69
N GLY A 100 -3.94 3.76 12.38
CA GLY A 100 -4.97 2.79 12.79
C GLY A 100 -4.44 1.35 12.77
N ALA A 101 -5.08 0.46 13.52
CA ALA A 101 -4.67 -0.94 13.61
C ALA A 101 -4.80 -1.71 12.28
N CYS A 102 -4.38 -2.97 12.25
CA CYS A 102 -4.54 -3.81 11.07
C CYS A 102 -6.02 -3.98 10.70
N ASP A 103 -6.35 -3.93 9.41
CA ASP A 103 -7.70 -4.19 8.90
C ASP A 103 -8.84 -3.32 9.49
N VAL A 104 -8.55 -2.05 9.80
CA VAL A 104 -9.56 -1.04 10.17
C VAL A 104 -10.04 -0.19 8.98
N GLY A 105 -9.55 -0.47 7.76
CA GLY A 105 -9.96 0.24 6.55
C GLY A 105 -9.11 1.45 6.15
N LYS A 106 -7.87 1.58 6.64
CA LYS A 106 -6.94 2.67 6.28
C LYS A 106 -6.77 2.86 4.77
N SER A 107 -6.49 1.80 4.01
CA SER A 107 -6.37 1.88 2.55
C SER A 107 -7.67 2.33 1.87
N SER A 108 -8.83 1.93 2.41
CA SER A 108 -10.14 2.34 1.90
C SER A 108 -10.39 3.83 2.18
N PHE A 109 -10.05 4.31 3.38
CA PHE A 109 -10.08 5.74 3.72
C PHE A 109 -9.15 6.54 2.82
N CYS A 110 -7.93 6.05 2.60
CA CYS A 110 -6.99 6.70 1.70
C CYS A 110 -7.52 6.77 0.27
N THR A 111 -8.15 5.69 -0.23
CA THR A 111 -8.78 5.66 -1.55
C THR A 111 -9.88 6.72 -1.66
N TYR A 112 -10.76 6.79 -0.65
CA TYR A 112 -11.82 7.80 -0.58
C TYR A 112 -11.26 9.23 -0.55
N MET A 113 -10.25 9.48 0.28
CA MET A 113 -9.60 10.79 0.36
C MET A 113 -8.94 11.19 -0.96
N VAL A 114 -8.21 10.28 -1.61
CA VAL A 114 -7.66 10.51 -2.95
C VAL A 114 -8.76 10.93 -3.92
N ASN A 115 -9.86 10.17 -3.97
CA ASN A 115 -10.98 10.44 -4.88
C ASN A 115 -11.60 11.82 -4.66
N LYS A 116 -11.79 12.24 -3.40
CA LYS A 116 -12.33 13.56 -3.09
C LYS A 116 -11.37 14.71 -3.37
N LEU A 117 -10.08 14.52 -3.13
CA LEU A 117 -9.08 15.55 -3.43
C LEU A 117 -8.87 15.74 -4.94
N VAL A 118 -8.84 14.66 -5.73
CA VAL A 118 -8.73 14.78 -7.20
C VAL A 118 -10.02 15.31 -7.83
N GLU A 119 -11.20 15.02 -7.26
CA GLU A 119 -12.48 15.62 -7.66
C GLU A 119 -12.45 17.16 -7.53
N ALA A 120 -11.77 17.68 -6.50
CA ALA A 120 -11.50 19.11 -6.34
C ALA A 120 -10.43 19.66 -7.31
N LYS A 121 -10.04 18.90 -8.34
CA LYS A 121 -9.00 19.22 -9.35
C LYS A 121 -7.63 19.50 -8.76
N ARG A 122 -7.27 18.77 -7.71
CA ARG A 122 -5.98 18.89 -7.02
C ARG A 122 -5.08 17.70 -7.31
N SER A 123 -3.78 17.96 -7.33
CA SER A 123 -2.77 16.91 -7.49
C SER A 123 -2.49 16.23 -6.15
N VAL A 124 -2.53 14.90 -6.12
CA VAL A 124 -2.34 14.12 -4.89
C VAL A 124 -1.17 13.18 -5.07
N ALA A 125 -0.13 13.35 -4.26
CA ALA A 125 0.91 12.35 -4.06
C ALA A 125 0.43 11.34 -3.01
N VAL A 126 0.65 10.05 -3.27
CA VAL A 126 0.33 8.97 -2.34
C VAL A 126 1.61 8.22 -2.00
N ILE A 127 1.92 8.16 -0.72
CA ILE A 127 3.04 7.39 -0.16
C ILE A 127 2.45 6.23 0.61
N ASP A 128 2.89 5.02 0.28
CA ASP A 128 2.45 3.80 0.95
C ASP A 128 3.58 3.24 1.81
N GLY A 129 3.45 3.41 3.12
CA GLY A 129 4.38 2.96 4.14
C GLY A 129 4.06 1.59 4.74
N ASP A 130 3.03 0.89 4.26
CA ASP A 130 2.73 -0.46 4.74
C ASP A 130 3.66 -1.50 4.08
N LEU A 131 4.75 -1.81 4.77
CA LEU A 131 5.73 -2.79 4.30
C LEU A 131 5.16 -4.20 4.15
N GLY A 132 4.12 -4.52 4.93
CA GLY A 132 3.55 -5.84 5.04
C GLY A 132 2.31 -6.06 4.16
N GLN A 133 1.63 -5.01 3.70
CA GLN A 133 0.46 -5.11 2.82
C GLN A 133 0.39 -3.93 1.86
N SER A 134 1.50 -3.66 1.18
CA SER A 134 1.57 -2.55 0.25
C SER A 134 0.53 -2.64 -0.87
N ASP A 135 -0.20 -1.56 -1.07
CA ASP A 135 -1.05 -1.32 -2.23
C ASP A 135 -0.24 -0.66 -3.36
N ILE A 136 0.78 0.14 -3.05
CA ILE A 136 1.62 0.84 -4.03
C ILE A 136 3.07 0.35 -3.94
N GLY A 137 3.53 -0.37 -4.98
CA GLY A 137 4.87 -0.96 -4.99
C GLY A 137 4.90 -2.42 -4.51
N PRO A 138 6.09 -3.04 -4.48
CA PRO A 138 6.25 -4.37 -3.91
C PRO A 138 6.25 -4.31 -2.37
N SER A 139 5.80 -5.38 -1.71
CA SER A 139 5.98 -5.53 -0.26
C SER A 139 7.46 -5.42 0.13
N ALA A 140 7.72 -5.08 1.39
CA ALA A 140 9.02 -4.69 1.94
C ALA A 140 9.62 -3.41 1.34
N CYS A 141 8.80 -2.57 0.69
CA CYS A 141 9.16 -1.24 0.23
C CYS A 141 8.18 -0.20 0.77
N VAL A 142 8.65 1.04 0.86
CA VAL A 142 7.76 2.21 0.85
C VAL A 142 7.55 2.60 -0.62
N GLY A 143 6.31 2.75 -1.04
CA GLY A 143 5.96 3.11 -2.41
C GLY A 143 5.51 4.55 -2.58
N PHE A 144 5.66 5.06 -3.79
CA PHE A 144 5.21 6.39 -4.19
C PHE A 144 4.44 6.34 -5.51
N SER A 145 3.32 7.07 -5.54
CA SER A 145 2.53 7.34 -6.72
C SER A 145 2.01 8.78 -6.71
N ALA A 146 1.50 9.21 -7.85
CA ALA A 146 0.64 10.38 -7.97
C ALA A 146 -0.74 9.96 -8.51
N ALA A 147 -1.77 10.71 -8.12
CA ALA A 147 -3.14 10.57 -8.61
C ALA A 147 -3.62 11.92 -9.17
N SER A 148 -4.19 11.86 -10.37
CA SER A 148 -4.83 12.99 -11.06
C SER A 148 -6.25 12.67 -11.52
N ALA A 149 -6.73 11.47 -11.18
CA ALA A 149 -8.05 10.95 -11.49
C ALA A 149 -8.44 9.98 -10.37
N PRO A 150 -9.75 9.78 -10.12
CA PRO A 150 -10.19 8.89 -9.05
C PRO A 150 -9.82 7.43 -9.37
N VAL A 151 -9.71 6.61 -8.34
CA VAL A 151 -9.40 5.17 -8.40
C VAL A 151 -10.34 4.35 -7.51
N THR A 152 -10.55 3.08 -7.85
CA THR A 152 -11.35 2.15 -7.02
C THR A 152 -10.55 1.52 -5.88
N GLU A 153 -9.23 1.52 -5.98
CA GLU A 153 -8.30 1.06 -4.95
C GLU A 153 -6.95 1.77 -5.16
N LEU A 154 -6.22 2.07 -4.09
CA LEU A 154 -4.83 2.57 -4.19
C LEU A 154 -3.94 1.68 -5.08
N TYR A 155 -4.20 0.38 -5.13
CA TYR A 155 -3.48 -0.58 -5.98
C TYR A 155 -3.62 -0.32 -7.49
N ASN A 156 -4.64 0.42 -7.91
CA ASN A 156 -4.80 0.84 -9.30
C ASN A 156 -3.87 2.01 -9.69
N LEU A 157 -3.25 2.66 -8.70
CA LEU A 157 -2.28 3.71 -8.94
C LEU A 157 -0.98 3.14 -9.53
N ARG A 158 -0.37 3.92 -10.42
CA ARG A 158 0.89 3.54 -11.06
C ARG A 158 2.04 3.75 -10.07
N PHE A 159 2.74 2.67 -9.73
CA PHE A 159 4.02 2.77 -9.01
C PHE A 159 5.02 3.65 -9.78
N LEU A 160 5.38 4.81 -9.23
CA LEU A 160 6.29 5.78 -9.84
C LEU A 160 7.72 5.67 -9.30
N ASN A 161 7.85 5.53 -7.99
CA ASN A 161 9.13 5.37 -7.30
C ASN A 161 8.93 4.64 -5.96
N GLY A 162 10.01 4.25 -5.29
CA GLY A 162 9.94 3.63 -3.97
C GLY A 162 11.28 3.55 -3.27
N CYS A 163 11.27 3.02 -2.05
CA CYS A 163 12.47 2.71 -1.29
C CYS A 163 12.35 1.32 -0.68
N PHE A 164 13.34 0.47 -0.95
CA PHE A 164 13.42 -0.86 -0.37
C PHE A 164 13.84 -0.77 1.10
N VAL A 165 13.01 -1.33 1.97
CA VAL A 165 13.28 -1.47 3.41
C VAL A 165 13.76 -2.89 3.72
N GLY A 166 13.26 -3.88 2.97
CA GLY A 166 13.69 -5.27 3.06
C GLY A 166 13.17 -6.03 4.26
N ALA A 167 12.16 -5.52 4.96
CA ALA A 167 11.41 -6.21 6.00
C ALA A 167 9.91 -6.03 5.79
N THR A 168 9.10 -6.97 6.26
CA THR A 168 7.62 -6.90 6.21
C THR A 168 7.00 -6.37 7.50
N SER A 169 7.81 -6.12 8.53
CA SER A 169 7.39 -5.57 9.82
C SER A 169 8.32 -4.43 10.25
N PRO A 170 7.76 -3.33 10.80
CA PRO A 170 8.55 -2.18 11.23
C PRO A 170 9.39 -2.44 12.50
N VAL A 171 9.12 -3.51 13.28
CA VAL A 171 9.77 -3.76 14.59
C VAL A 171 11.30 -3.69 14.53
N LYS A 172 11.92 -4.26 13.49
CA LYS A 172 13.39 -4.24 13.29
C LYS A 172 13.84 -3.37 12.12
N ALA A 173 12.93 -2.52 11.62
CA ALA A 173 13.13 -1.73 10.41
C ALA A 173 12.65 -0.28 10.54
N ALA A 174 12.19 0.15 11.71
CA ALA A 174 11.61 1.47 11.97
C ALA A 174 12.46 2.62 11.41
N THR A 175 13.76 2.63 11.69
CA THR A 175 14.68 3.66 11.19
C THR A 175 14.75 3.68 9.67
N GLN A 176 14.83 2.52 9.02
CA GLN A 176 14.86 2.39 7.57
C GLN A 176 13.53 2.82 6.94
N THR A 177 12.40 2.46 7.57
CA THR A 177 11.06 2.88 7.12
C THR A 177 10.91 4.40 7.16
N ILE A 178 11.31 5.05 8.27
CA ILE A 178 11.24 6.52 8.39
C ILE A 178 12.13 7.20 7.34
N LYS A 179 13.35 6.70 7.12
CA LYS A 179 14.23 7.21 6.05
C LYS A 179 13.60 7.04 4.67
N ALA A 180 12.96 5.91 4.41
CA ALA A 180 12.28 5.62 3.16
C ALA A 180 11.06 6.54 2.94
N LEU A 181 10.25 6.78 3.99
CA LEU A 181 9.14 7.73 3.97
C LEU A 181 9.64 9.15 3.65
N ASN A 182 10.69 9.63 4.33
CA ASN A 182 11.30 10.94 4.03
C ASN A 182 11.79 11.05 2.58
N CYS A 183 12.40 9.99 2.04
CA CYS A 183 12.83 9.98 0.65
C CYS A 183 11.63 10.15 -0.30
N MET A 184 10.49 9.53 -0.01
CA MET A 184 9.27 9.67 -0.81
C MET A 184 8.56 11.01 -0.59
N MET A 185 8.64 11.60 0.62
CA MET A 185 8.19 12.97 0.88
C MET A 185 8.96 13.99 0.03
N ALA A 186 10.28 13.82 -0.09
CA ALA A 186 11.11 14.67 -0.94
C ALA A 186 10.73 14.54 -2.41
N GLU A 187 10.48 13.31 -2.90
CA GLU A 187 9.99 13.07 -4.27
C GLU A 187 8.62 13.73 -4.49
N ALA A 188 7.68 13.57 -3.56
CA ALA A 188 6.34 14.18 -3.63
C ALA A 188 6.42 15.72 -3.67
N THR A 189 7.29 16.31 -2.87
CA THR A 189 7.53 17.75 -2.83
C THR A 189 8.16 18.25 -4.12
N ALA A 190 9.15 17.54 -4.67
CA ALA A 190 9.76 17.87 -5.96
C ALA A 190 8.76 17.80 -7.13
N LYS A 191 7.70 16.98 -7.01
CA LYS A 191 6.58 16.93 -7.96
C LYS A 191 5.54 18.03 -7.76
N GLN A 192 5.71 18.92 -6.78
CA GLN A 192 4.81 20.03 -6.48
C GLN A 192 3.35 19.58 -6.29
N ALA A 193 3.14 18.44 -5.64
CA ALA A 193 1.79 17.97 -5.33
C ALA A 193 1.09 18.96 -4.38
N ASP A 194 -0.22 19.17 -4.56
CA ASP A 194 -1.02 19.98 -3.64
C ASP A 194 -1.22 19.27 -2.30
N TYR A 195 -1.35 17.93 -2.34
CA TYR A 195 -1.56 17.08 -1.18
C TYR A 195 -0.59 15.90 -1.18
N ILE A 196 -0.11 15.52 -0.01
CA ILE A 196 0.68 14.30 0.20
C ILE A 196 -0.06 13.44 1.21
N LEU A 197 -0.60 12.31 0.76
CA LEU A 197 -1.27 11.33 1.59
C LEU A 197 -0.36 10.16 1.90
N VAL A 198 -0.10 9.92 3.18
CA VAL A 198 0.77 8.85 3.67
C VAL A 198 -0.08 7.76 4.33
N ASN A 199 -0.22 6.62 3.66
CA ASN A 199 -0.77 5.41 4.25
C ASN A 199 0.31 4.73 5.10
N THR A 200 -0.04 4.25 6.30
CA THR A 200 0.94 3.58 7.19
C THR A 200 0.52 2.16 7.54
N ASP A 201 1.47 1.38 8.07
CA ASP A 201 1.21 0.03 8.58
C ASP A 201 0.28 0.02 9.81
N GLY A 202 -0.24 -1.15 10.15
CA GLY A 202 -1.12 -1.35 11.32
C GLY A 202 -0.44 -1.54 12.67
N PHE A 203 0.86 -1.27 12.82
CA PHE A 203 1.59 -1.45 14.08
C PHE A 203 1.37 -0.27 15.02
N VAL A 204 0.33 -0.34 15.86
CA VAL A 204 -0.10 0.77 16.74
C VAL A 204 -0.07 0.44 18.24
N SER A 205 0.02 -0.85 18.60
CA SER A 205 -0.06 -1.29 20.01
C SER A 205 1.32 -1.62 20.61
N GLY A 206 1.53 -1.19 21.85
CA GLY A 206 2.75 -1.39 22.62
C GLY A 206 3.77 -0.25 22.47
N GLU A 207 4.67 -0.11 23.45
CA GLU A 207 5.61 1.02 23.55
C GLU A 207 6.49 1.19 22.29
N ALA A 208 6.92 0.09 21.68
CA ALA A 208 7.70 0.12 20.43
C ALA A 208 6.89 0.68 19.25
N ALA A 209 5.60 0.36 19.16
CA ALA A 209 4.70 0.86 18.12
C ALA A 209 4.44 2.36 18.30
N ILE A 210 4.18 2.79 19.53
CA ILE A 210 3.95 4.20 19.86
C ILE A 210 5.19 5.03 19.52
N ARG A 211 6.38 4.63 19.99
CA ARG A 211 7.63 5.33 19.64
C ARG A 211 7.85 5.41 18.13
N TYR A 212 7.54 4.34 17.41
CA TYR A 212 7.67 4.31 15.96
C TYR A 212 6.70 5.29 15.27
N LYS A 213 5.41 5.30 15.63
CA LYS A 213 4.43 6.23 15.04
C LYS A 213 4.70 7.69 15.41
N LEU A 214 5.08 7.97 16.67
CA LEU A 214 5.52 9.30 17.09
C LEU A 214 6.76 9.76 16.32
N SER A 215 7.70 8.85 16.02
CA SER A 215 8.87 9.16 15.21
C SER A 215 8.50 9.50 13.76
N ILE A 216 7.52 8.78 13.16
CA ILE A 216 6.98 9.13 11.84
C ILE A 216 6.38 10.54 11.86
N ILE A 217 5.53 10.84 12.84
CA ILE A 217 4.84 12.15 12.93
C ILE A 217 5.86 13.27 13.14
N LYS A 218 6.82 13.08 14.05
CA LYS A 218 7.88 14.05 14.32
C LYS A 218 8.73 14.35 13.10
N GLU A 219 9.06 13.32 12.32
CA GLU A 219 9.92 13.44 11.16
C GLU A 219 9.19 14.03 9.95
N LEU A 220 8.00 13.51 9.64
CA LEU A 220 7.24 13.93 8.45
C LEU A 220 6.46 15.24 8.66
N LYS A 221 6.25 15.66 9.92
CA LYS A 221 5.56 16.89 10.31
C LYS A 221 4.24 17.10 9.54
N PRO A 222 3.28 16.16 9.67
CA PRO A 222 2.01 16.27 8.97
C PRO A 222 1.20 17.49 9.42
N ASP A 223 0.41 18.04 8.51
CA ASP A 223 -0.59 19.06 8.81
C ASP A 223 -1.85 18.45 9.42
N VAL A 224 -2.17 17.22 9.00
CA VAL A 224 -3.32 16.46 9.47
C VAL A 224 -2.93 15.01 9.76
N VAL A 225 -3.33 14.50 10.92
CA VAL A 225 -3.24 13.08 11.27
C VAL A 225 -4.66 12.54 11.39
N VAL A 226 -4.98 11.53 10.58
CA VAL A 226 -6.28 10.84 10.64
C VAL A 226 -6.07 9.47 11.29
N GLY A 227 -6.71 9.26 12.44
CA GLY A 227 -6.79 7.96 13.10
C GLY A 227 -8.08 7.23 12.71
N VAL A 228 -7.95 6.06 12.09
CA VAL A 228 -9.07 5.15 11.84
C VAL A 228 -9.11 4.13 12.99
N GLN A 229 -10.13 4.15 13.84
CA GLN A 229 -10.22 3.27 15.01
C GLN A 229 -11.65 2.83 15.33
N MET A 230 -11.82 1.60 15.82
CA MET A 230 -13.12 1.11 16.31
C MET A 230 -13.30 1.37 17.81
N GLY A 231 -12.27 1.11 18.61
CA GLY A 231 -12.26 1.29 20.06
C GLY A 231 -11.22 2.32 20.50
N ASP A 232 -10.39 1.94 21.47
CA ASP A 232 -9.37 2.75 22.14
C ASP A 232 -7.95 2.53 21.62
N GLU A 233 -7.79 1.79 20.52
CA GLU A 233 -6.51 1.32 19.97
C GLU A 233 -5.47 2.43 19.73
N LEU A 234 -5.90 3.68 19.53
CA LEU A 234 -5.02 4.83 19.33
C LEU A 234 -4.97 5.77 20.53
N GLU A 235 -5.77 5.58 21.60
CA GLU A 235 -5.85 6.51 22.73
C GLU A 235 -4.49 6.81 23.36
N GLU A 236 -3.71 5.77 23.62
CA GLU A 236 -2.37 5.92 24.19
C GLU A 236 -1.47 6.76 23.27
N LEU A 237 -1.46 6.45 21.96
CA LEU A 237 -0.71 7.22 20.96
C LEU A 237 -1.17 8.69 20.91
N MET A 238 -2.47 8.93 21.01
CA MET A 238 -3.05 10.26 20.94
C MET A 238 -2.71 11.12 22.15
N SER A 239 -2.60 10.50 23.34
CA SER A 239 -2.23 11.22 24.56
C SER A 239 -0.88 11.96 24.43
N TYR A 240 0.04 11.44 23.61
CA TYR A 240 1.34 12.05 23.32
C TYR A 240 1.30 13.15 22.27
N LEU A 241 0.26 13.20 21.42
CA LEU A 241 0.18 14.13 20.29
C LEU A 241 -0.47 15.47 20.64
N GLY A 242 -1.06 15.60 21.84
CA GLY A 242 -1.77 16.76 22.39
C GLY A 242 -1.81 18.01 21.49
N GLY A 243 -2.87 18.19 20.70
CA GLY A 243 -2.97 19.36 19.81
C GLY A 243 -3.96 19.22 18.66
N GLY A 244 -4.20 20.36 17.98
CA GLY A 244 -5.02 20.46 16.77
C GLY A 244 -4.36 19.77 15.57
N GLY A 245 -5.17 19.23 14.65
CA GLY A 245 -4.72 18.48 13.47
C GLY A 245 -4.97 16.97 13.55
N LEU A 246 -5.33 16.47 14.73
CA LEU A 246 -5.75 15.08 14.94
C LEU A 246 -7.24 14.89 14.67
N MET A 247 -7.60 13.91 13.84
CA MET A 247 -8.99 13.61 13.52
C MET A 247 -9.27 12.12 13.60
N MET A 248 -10.33 11.76 14.31
CA MET A 248 -10.76 10.37 14.45
C MET A 248 -11.90 10.07 13.51
N VAL A 249 -11.82 8.92 12.85
CA VAL A 249 -12.87 8.40 11.99
C VAL A 249 -13.13 6.93 12.28
N GLU A 250 -14.36 6.53 12.03
CA GLU A 250 -14.80 5.16 12.22
C GLU A 250 -14.34 4.29 11.04
N PRO A 251 -14.04 3.00 11.26
CA PRO A 251 -13.87 2.00 10.22
C PRO A 251 -15.13 1.87 9.38
N SER A 252 -14.96 1.53 8.11
CA SER A 252 -16.10 1.14 7.28
C SER A 252 -16.67 -0.21 7.75
N PRO A 253 -17.99 -0.37 7.86
CA PRO A 253 -18.62 -1.67 8.17
C PRO A 253 -18.39 -2.72 7.08
N ALA A 254 -17.91 -2.30 5.90
CA ALA A 254 -17.54 -3.21 4.81
C ALA A 254 -16.16 -3.88 5.02
N VAL A 255 -15.40 -3.51 6.05
CA VAL A 255 -14.04 -4.03 6.24
C VAL A 255 -14.09 -5.44 6.81
N ASN A 256 -13.44 -6.38 6.12
CA ASN A 256 -13.24 -7.73 6.62
C ASN A 256 -11.91 -7.83 7.37
N GLN A 257 -11.93 -8.49 8.52
CA GLN A 257 -10.71 -8.93 9.18
C GLN A 257 -10.00 -9.97 8.31
N ARG A 258 -8.67 -9.86 8.20
CA ARG A 258 -7.85 -10.83 7.47
C ARG A 258 -7.07 -11.69 8.44
N THR A 259 -7.03 -12.99 8.16
CA THR A 259 -6.15 -13.90 8.86
C THR A 259 -4.69 -13.65 8.47
N PRO A 260 -3.70 -14.05 9.30
CA PRO A 260 -2.29 -13.95 8.95
C PRO A 260 -1.94 -14.57 7.59
N GLU A 261 -2.58 -15.68 7.23
CA GLU A 261 -2.38 -16.41 5.97
C GLU A 261 -2.88 -15.59 4.78
N LYS A 262 -4.05 -14.94 4.89
CA LYS A 262 -4.56 -14.05 3.84
C LYS A 262 -3.64 -12.84 3.63
N ARG A 263 -3.08 -12.30 4.72
CA ARG A 263 -2.10 -11.20 4.63
C ARG A 263 -0.81 -11.65 3.95
N LYS A 264 -0.33 -12.86 4.28
CA LYS A 264 0.82 -13.49 3.62
C LYS A 264 0.56 -13.69 2.12
N LEU A 265 -0.58 -14.24 1.74
CA LEU A 265 -0.97 -14.44 0.35
C LEU A 265 -0.94 -13.12 -0.44
N LEU A 266 -1.51 -12.04 0.11
CA LEU A 266 -1.48 -10.72 -0.52
C LEU A 266 -0.05 -10.21 -0.76
N ARG A 267 0.87 -10.41 0.20
CA ARG A 267 2.30 -10.08 0.01
C ARG A 267 2.93 -10.87 -1.12
N GLU A 268 2.74 -12.18 -1.12
CA GLU A 268 3.28 -13.08 -2.14
C GLU A 268 2.79 -12.70 -3.54
N MET A 269 1.51 -12.34 -3.66
CA MET A 269 0.95 -11.81 -4.91
C MET A 269 1.65 -10.51 -5.36
N THR A 270 2.07 -9.64 -4.43
CA THR A 270 2.87 -8.46 -4.80
C THR A 270 4.25 -8.85 -5.32
N TYR A 271 4.95 -9.77 -4.67
CA TYR A 271 6.26 -10.24 -5.15
C TYR A 271 6.14 -10.84 -6.55
N ALA A 272 5.15 -11.71 -6.74
CA ALA A 272 4.84 -12.31 -8.03
C ALA A 272 4.55 -11.25 -9.10
N LYS A 273 3.79 -10.18 -8.79
CA LYS A 273 3.52 -9.06 -9.71
C LYS A 273 4.82 -8.40 -10.19
N TYR A 274 5.71 -8.02 -9.27
CA TYR A 274 6.93 -7.27 -9.61
C TYR A 274 8.07 -8.14 -10.14
N LEU A 275 8.01 -9.46 -9.94
CA LEU A 275 9.01 -10.43 -10.43
C LEU A 275 8.49 -11.31 -11.58
N LYS A 276 7.27 -11.10 -12.08
CA LYS A 276 6.62 -11.93 -13.12
C LYS A 276 7.47 -12.20 -14.36
N LYS A 277 8.26 -11.22 -14.80
CA LYS A 277 9.13 -11.32 -15.99
C LYS A 277 10.61 -11.32 -15.61
N SER A 278 10.92 -11.85 -14.43
CA SER A 278 12.29 -11.89 -13.93
C SER A 278 13.17 -12.86 -14.71
N LYS A 279 14.44 -12.50 -14.85
CA LYS A 279 15.50 -13.36 -15.39
C LYS A 279 16.61 -13.48 -14.37
N LEU A 280 17.39 -14.55 -14.48
CA LEU A 280 18.58 -14.75 -13.65
C LEU A 280 19.76 -13.95 -14.23
N HIS A 281 20.32 -13.07 -13.44
CA HIS A 281 21.47 -12.25 -13.81
C HIS A 281 22.68 -12.61 -12.92
N CYS A 282 23.84 -12.81 -13.55
CA CYS A 282 25.10 -12.97 -12.86
C CYS A 282 25.80 -11.61 -12.75
N ILE A 283 26.00 -11.13 -11.52
CA ILE A 283 26.61 -9.83 -11.25
C ILE A 283 27.90 -10.05 -10.45
N PRO A 284 29.08 -9.67 -10.99
CA PRO A 284 30.33 -9.68 -10.22
C PRO A 284 30.24 -8.71 -9.04
N ILE A 285 30.67 -9.14 -7.86
CA ILE A 285 30.66 -8.32 -6.64
C ILE A 285 31.48 -7.03 -6.83
N SER A 286 32.57 -7.10 -7.61
CA SER A 286 33.41 -5.94 -7.93
C SER A 286 32.70 -4.83 -8.72
N GLN A 287 31.55 -5.11 -9.31
CA GLN A 287 30.81 -4.16 -10.16
C GLN A 287 29.61 -3.53 -9.47
N ILE A 288 29.38 -3.82 -8.18
CA ILE A 288 28.19 -3.40 -7.47
C ILE A 288 28.47 -3.04 -6.01
N ASN A 289 27.82 -1.98 -5.53
CA ASN A 289 27.88 -1.61 -4.12
C ASN A 289 26.88 -2.45 -3.31
N LEU A 290 27.32 -2.96 -2.17
CA LEU A 290 26.54 -3.83 -1.31
C LEU A 290 26.13 -3.08 -0.03
N GLU A 291 24.86 -3.16 0.34
CA GLU A 291 24.32 -2.54 1.53
C GLU A 291 23.49 -3.55 2.35
N PRO A 292 23.91 -3.90 3.59
CA PRO A 292 25.17 -3.51 4.21
C PRO A 292 26.38 -4.11 3.47
N ARG A 293 27.58 -3.54 3.66
CA ARG A 293 28.82 -4.00 2.99
C ARG A 293 29.10 -5.50 3.19
N ASN A 294 28.77 -6.02 4.37
CA ASN A 294 28.91 -7.43 4.74
C ASN A 294 27.57 -8.19 4.67
N GLY A 295 26.60 -7.69 3.89
CA GLY A 295 25.26 -8.24 3.81
C GLY A 295 25.11 -9.47 2.92
N VAL A 296 26.16 -9.86 2.21
CA VAL A 296 26.15 -11.07 1.36
C VAL A 296 26.17 -12.30 2.26
N PRO A 297 25.15 -13.19 2.17
CA PRO A 297 25.17 -14.45 2.89
C PRO A 297 26.37 -15.31 2.49
N LYS A 298 26.97 -16.04 3.44
CA LYS A 298 28.09 -16.96 3.17
C LYS A 298 27.69 -18.06 2.19
N GLU A 299 26.49 -18.57 2.35
CA GLU A 299 25.86 -19.56 1.49
C GLU A 299 24.45 -19.10 1.15
N GLN A 300 24.02 -19.39 -0.07
CA GLN A 300 22.68 -19.05 -0.54
C GLN A 300 22.11 -20.22 -1.32
N LYS A 301 21.07 -20.82 -0.76
CA LYS A 301 20.30 -21.89 -1.37
C LYS A 301 19.29 -21.32 -2.38
N PRO A 302 19.22 -21.82 -3.64
CA PRO A 302 18.28 -21.32 -4.65
C PRO A 302 16.81 -21.39 -4.23
N GLU A 303 16.44 -22.45 -3.52
CA GLU A 303 15.10 -22.73 -3.00
C GLU A 303 14.66 -21.78 -1.88
N ARG A 304 15.59 -21.02 -1.29
CA ARG A 304 15.35 -20.04 -0.23
C ARG A 304 16.02 -18.71 -0.55
N GLY A 305 15.63 -18.11 -1.66
CA GLY A 305 16.30 -16.91 -2.16
C GLY A 305 16.01 -15.66 -1.31
N LEU A 306 17.03 -14.83 -1.08
CA LEU A 306 16.90 -13.62 -0.26
C LEU A 306 16.39 -12.44 -1.10
N LEU A 307 15.35 -11.75 -0.65
CA LEU A 307 14.82 -10.55 -1.30
C LEU A 307 15.82 -9.39 -1.20
N VAL A 308 16.09 -8.74 -2.33
CA VAL A 308 17.03 -7.62 -2.45
C VAL A 308 16.40 -6.44 -3.20
N GLY A 309 16.76 -5.23 -2.78
CA GLY A 309 16.45 -4.00 -3.50
C GLY A 309 17.56 -3.66 -4.50
N LEU A 310 17.19 -3.32 -5.73
CA LEU A 310 18.11 -2.92 -6.79
C LEU A 310 18.04 -1.41 -7.00
N TYR A 311 19.19 -0.75 -6.95
CA TYR A 311 19.32 0.69 -7.14
C TYR A 311 20.25 1.02 -8.30
N GLY A 312 19.89 2.09 -9.01
CA GLY A 312 20.76 2.74 -9.98
C GLY A 312 21.78 3.64 -9.27
N ARG A 313 22.31 4.63 -9.99
CA ARG A 313 23.13 5.68 -9.37
C ARG A 313 22.28 6.55 -8.44
N GLY A 314 22.88 7.05 -7.36
CA GLY A 314 22.20 7.86 -6.36
C GLY A 314 21.11 7.08 -5.61
N THR A 315 19.95 7.70 -5.42
CA THR A 315 18.80 7.14 -4.69
C THR A 315 17.77 6.45 -5.60
N ARG A 316 18.04 6.37 -6.91
CA ARG A 316 17.08 5.83 -7.89
C ARG A 316 16.81 4.34 -7.65
N PHE A 317 15.62 4.03 -7.16
CA PHE A 317 15.14 2.66 -7.02
C PHE A 317 14.77 2.09 -8.39
N LEU A 318 15.26 0.89 -8.72
CA LEU A 318 14.98 0.22 -9.98
C LEU A 318 13.93 -0.87 -9.83
N GLY A 319 13.82 -1.46 -8.64
CA GLY A 319 12.89 -2.54 -8.34
C GLY A 319 13.50 -3.56 -7.37
N ILE A 320 12.84 -4.72 -7.26
CA ILE A 320 13.25 -5.82 -6.40
C ILE A 320 13.83 -6.99 -7.21
N GLY A 321 14.55 -7.87 -6.52
CA GLY A 321 15.06 -9.12 -7.03
C GLY A 321 15.22 -10.14 -5.92
N VAL A 322 15.59 -11.36 -6.28
CA VAL A 322 15.84 -12.46 -5.36
C VAL A 322 17.24 -12.99 -5.58
N LEU A 323 18.10 -12.92 -4.57
CA LEU A 323 19.40 -13.56 -4.58
C LEU A 323 19.22 -15.08 -4.49
N ARG A 324 19.53 -15.78 -5.58
CA ARG A 324 19.36 -17.24 -5.69
C ARG A 324 20.63 -18.01 -5.39
N ALA A 325 21.80 -17.44 -5.63
CA ALA A 325 23.07 -18.08 -5.30
C ALA A 325 24.20 -17.07 -5.14
N VAL A 326 25.19 -17.44 -4.35
CA VAL A 326 26.47 -16.76 -4.22
C VAL A 326 27.55 -17.74 -4.66
N ASN A 327 28.34 -17.39 -5.67
CA ASN A 327 29.54 -18.14 -6.03
C ASN A 327 30.74 -17.43 -5.39
N SER A 328 31.22 -17.99 -4.27
CA SER A 328 32.30 -17.41 -3.47
C SER A 328 33.66 -17.46 -4.20
N GLU A 329 33.93 -18.52 -4.97
CA GLU A 329 35.18 -18.67 -5.74
C GLU A 329 35.29 -17.59 -6.83
N ARG A 330 34.22 -17.41 -7.61
CA ARG A 330 34.16 -16.44 -8.71
C ARG A 330 33.76 -15.04 -8.27
N LYS A 331 33.38 -14.85 -7.00
CA LYS A 331 32.85 -13.60 -6.44
C LYS A 331 31.67 -13.04 -7.25
N VAL A 332 30.69 -13.89 -7.58
CA VAL A 332 29.52 -13.56 -8.41
C VAL A 332 28.22 -13.83 -7.65
N LEU A 333 27.28 -12.89 -7.74
CA LEU A 333 25.91 -13.03 -7.24
C LEU A 333 24.97 -13.43 -8.39
N LYS A 334 24.10 -14.41 -8.16
CA LYS A 334 23.01 -14.77 -9.09
C LYS A 334 21.69 -14.20 -8.59
N ILE A 335 21.13 -13.21 -9.30
CA ILE A 335 19.94 -12.47 -8.88
C ILE A 335 18.82 -12.67 -9.91
N GLN A 336 17.68 -13.18 -9.46
CA GLN A 336 16.45 -13.23 -10.23
C GLN A 336 15.74 -11.89 -10.13
N THR A 337 15.67 -11.11 -11.20
CA THR A 337 15.00 -9.79 -11.19
C THR A 337 14.37 -9.45 -12.53
N ALA A 338 13.29 -8.65 -12.51
CA ALA A 338 12.68 -8.08 -13.71
C ALA A 338 13.36 -6.77 -14.16
N VAL A 339 14.31 -6.25 -13.38
CA VAL A 339 15.08 -5.04 -13.69
C VAL A 339 16.01 -5.32 -14.87
N ARG A 340 15.84 -4.54 -15.96
CA ARG A 340 16.63 -4.72 -17.20
C ARG A 340 17.95 -3.94 -17.19
N SER A 341 18.01 -2.83 -16.48
CA SER A 341 19.20 -1.99 -16.37
C SER A 341 20.19 -2.57 -15.36
N LYS A 342 21.49 -2.42 -15.60
CA LYS A 342 22.52 -2.83 -14.65
C LYS A 342 22.40 -2.03 -13.34
N PRO A 343 22.18 -2.67 -12.18
CA PRO A 343 22.16 -1.99 -10.90
C PRO A 343 23.57 -1.51 -10.51
N PHE A 344 23.63 -0.40 -9.78
CA PHE A 344 24.85 0.15 -9.19
C PHE A 344 24.98 -0.19 -7.70
N ARG A 345 23.85 -0.46 -7.03
CA ARG A 345 23.79 -0.84 -5.61
C ARG A 345 22.73 -1.91 -5.36
N LEU A 346 23.04 -2.85 -4.48
CA LEU A 346 22.13 -3.86 -3.95
C LEU A 346 21.95 -3.65 -2.45
N VAL A 347 20.69 -3.66 -2.02
CA VAL A 347 20.32 -3.59 -0.60
C VAL A 347 19.73 -4.94 -0.19
N PHE A 348 20.34 -5.59 0.80
CA PHE A 348 19.90 -6.89 1.28
C PHE A 348 18.77 -6.75 2.30
N GLY A 349 17.67 -7.48 2.09
CA GLY A 349 16.56 -7.56 3.03
C GLY A 349 16.71 -8.70 4.02
N LYS A 350 15.57 -9.12 4.57
CA LYS A 350 15.41 -10.24 5.50
C LYS A 350 14.33 -11.23 5.07
N VAL A 351 13.64 -10.95 3.97
CA VAL A 351 12.54 -11.79 3.45
C VAL A 351 13.13 -12.87 2.55
N HIS A 352 12.76 -14.12 2.80
CA HIS A 352 13.15 -15.26 1.97
C HIS A 352 11.97 -15.72 1.11
N LEU A 353 12.24 -15.99 -0.17
CA LEU A 353 11.26 -16.43 -1.15
C LEU A 353 11.67 -17.76 -1.80
N ASN A 354 10.73 -18.67 -1.92
CA ASN A 354 10.93 -19.91 -2.69
C ASN A 354 10.92 -19.65 -4.20
N GLU A 355 11.03 -20.71 -5.01
CA GLU A 355 11.03 -20.61 -6.47
C GLU A 355 9.71 -20.07 -7.04
N LYS A 356 8.59 -20.32 -6.34
CA LYS A 356 7.25 -19.81 -6.65
C LYS A 356 7.03 -18.38 -6.14
N LEU A 357 8.05 -17.74 -5.57
CA LEU A 357 8.01 -16.39 -4.99
C LEU A 357 7.10 -16.28 -3.75
N GLN A 358 6.95 -17.38 -3.03
CA GLN A 358 6.20 -17.44 -1.78
C GLN A 358 7.15 -17.27 -0.59
N GLU A 359 6.68 -16.65 0.49
CA GLU A 359 7.46 -16.42 1.70
C GLU A 359 7.72 -17.74 2.43
N VAL A 360 9.00 -18.00 2.73
CA VAL A 360 9.43 -19.13 3.54
C VAL A 360 9.98 -18.62 4.87
N GLU A 361 9.57 -19.26 5.96
CA GLU A 361 10.04 -18.95 7.31
C GLU A 361 11.48 -19.44 7.52
N ASP A 362 12.11 -18.90 8.56
CA ASP A 362 13.52 -19.13 8.82
C ASP A 362 13.84 -20.54 9.33
#